data_AF-W9V680-F1
#
_entry.id   AF-W9V680-F1
#
_cell.length_a   1.000
_cell.length_b   1.000
_cell.length_c   1.000
_cell.angle_alpha   90.00
_cell.angle_beta   90.00
_cell.angle_gamma   90.00
#
_symmetry.space_group_name_H-M   'P 1'
#
loop_
_entity.id
_entity.type
_entity.pdbx_description
1 polymer ?
#
loop_
_entity_poly.entity_id
_entity_poly.type
_entity_poly.pdbx_seq_one_letter_code
_entity_poly.pdbx_strand_id
1 'polypeptide(L)'
;MASKPTGRPRGRPRGSVSKRQKQIREAIESAAPDLVEKLLEAATAGDTAAATALLDRVIPKLRASSAAIVLDLSGSPTEIGQRLLDAVGKGEVPVDVAREVLDLAARARPAEIAFEPPDYKNLDQRYEELLANREIEKQRMIERAQNLQEEWEHEQQAKPSA
;
A
#
# COMPACT_ATOMS: atom_id res chain seq x y z
N MET A 1 47.62 -14.73 -28.21
CA MET A 1 47.38 -14.75 -26.75
C MET A 1 45.90 -14.99 -26.52
N ALA A 2 45.49 -16.14 -25.97
CA ALA A 2 44.10 -16.39 -25.58
C ALA A 2 44.12 -16.92 -24.13
N SER A 3 43.76 -16.06 -23.17
CA SER A 3 43.67 -16.46 -21.76
C SER A 3 42.35 -17.20 -21.53
N LYS A 4 42.44 -18.47 -21.16
CA LYS A 4 41.29 -19.28 -20.74
C LYS A 4 40.80 -18.76 -19.38
N PRO A 5 39.53 -18.37 -19.21
CA PRO A 5 39.04 -17.93 -17.91
C PRO A 5 39.00 -19.13 -16.94
N THR A 6 39.72 -19.00 -15.83
CA THR A 6 39.73 -19.92 -14.69
C THR A 6 38.46 -19.68 -13.84
N GLY A 7 37.30 -20.00 -14.41
CA GLY A 7 36.03 -19.95 -13.67
C GLY A 7 35.92 -21.14 -12.73
N ARG A 8 36.04 -20.91 -11.41
CA ARG A 8 35.66 -21.91 -10.40
C ARG A 8 34.20 -22.30 -10.67
N PRO A 9 33.87 -23.59 -10.83
CA PRO A 9 32.52 -24.00 -11.18
C PRO A 9 31.56 -23.49 -10.11
N ARG A 10 30.58 -22.69 -10.57
CA ARG A 10 29.36 -22.30 -9.84
C ARG A 10 28.94 -23.51 -9.02
N GLY A 11 28.85 -23.32 -7.70
CA GLY A 11 28.72 -24.40 -6.72
C GLY A 11 27.62 -25.41 -7.04
N ARG A 12 27.56 -26.46 -6.22
CA ARG A 12 26.67 -27.62 -6.38
C ARG A 12 25.33 -27.27 -7.08
N PRO A 13 24.99 -27.91 -8.21
CA PRO A 13 23.83 -27.56 -9.02
C PRO A 13 22.56 -27.44 -8.18
N ARG A 14 21.78 -26.37 -8.38
CA ARG A 14 20.49 -26.17 -7.70
C ARG A 14 19.62 -27.41 -7.93
N GLY A 15 19.10 -27.99 -6.84
CA GLY A 15 18.29 -29.21 -6.86
C GLY A 15 19.06 -30.53 -6.78
N SER A 16 20.40 -30.53 -6.76
CA SER A 16 21.16 -31.77 -6.61
C SER A 16 21.15 -32.25 -5.15
N VAL A 17 20.31 -33.24 -4.85
CA VAL A 17 20.33 -34.00 -3.59
C VAL A 17 21.53 -34.94 -3.56
N SER A 18 22.16 -35.14 -2.39
CA SER A 18 23.27 -36.11 -2.32
C SER A 18 22.73 -37.52 -2.45
N LYS A 19 23.49 -38.43 -3.08
CA LYS A 19 23.13 -39.85 -3.14
C LYS A 19 22.82 -40.40 -1.74
N ARG A 20 23.61 -39.99 -0.75
CA ARG A 20 23.41 -40.31 0.66
C ARG A 20 22.07 -39.78 1.20
N GLN A 21 21.69 -38.53 0.91
CA GLN A 21 20.40 -38.00 1.32
C GLN A 21 19.24 -38.76 0.68
N LYS A 22 19.35 -39.13 -0.59
CA LYS A 22 18.33 -39.91 -1.29
C LYS A 22 18.15 -41.29 -0.64
N GLN A 23 19.26 -41.99 -0.41
CA GLN A 23 19.26 -43.31 0.25
C GLN A 23 18.65 -43.27 1.66
N ILE A 24 19.00 -42.26 2.46
CA ILE A 24 18.43 -42.09 3.80
C ILE A 24 16.92 -41.86 3.71
N ARG A 25 16.46 -41.05 2.76
CA ARG A 25 15.04 -40.73 2.60
C ARG A 25 14.23 -41.97 2.20
N GLU A 26 14.73 -42.74 1.23
CA GLU A 26 14.13 -44.00 0.80
C GLU A 26 14.06 -45.03 1.94
N ALA A 27 15.12 -45.15 2.74
CA ALA A 27 15.15 -46.05 3.89
C ALA A 27 14.16 -45.64 5.00
N ILE A 28 13.98 -44.33 5.24
CA ILE A 28 12.99 -43.83 6.20
C ILE A 28 11.58 -44.07 5.68
N GLU A 29 11.33 -43.83 4.38
CA GLU A 29 10.02 -44.07 3.77
C GLU A 29 9.64 -45.55 3.85
N SER A 30 10.57 -46.47 3.57
CA SER A 30 10.29 -47.91 3.67
C SER A 30 10.06 -48.38 5.11
N ALA A 31 10.67 -47.74 6.09
CA ALA A 31 10.51 -48.04 7.52
C ALA A 31 9.42 -47.18 8.21
N ALA A 32 8.70 -46.34 7.46
CA ALA A 32 7.79 -45.37 8.04
C ALA A 32 6.68 -45.99 8.92
N PRO A 33 6.03 -47.11 8.55
CA PRO A 33 5.01 -47.74 9.40
C PRO A 33 5.58 -48.16 10.77
N ASP A 34 6.68 -48.91 10.76
CA ASP A 34 7.33 -49.41 11.98
C ASP A 34 7.84 -48.26 12.88
N LEU A 35 8.30 -47.16 12.29
CA LEU A 35 8.72 -45.98 13.03
C LEU A 35 7.54 -45.31 13.76
N VAL A 36 6.38 -45.27 13.12
CA VAL A 36 5.16 -44.72 13.74
C VAL A 36 4.69 -45.60 14.90
N GLU A 37 4.71 -46.93 14.75
CA GLU A 37 4.36 -47.85 15.84
C GLU A 37 5.27 -47.66 17.06
N LYS A 38 6.59 -47.61 16.85
CA LYS A 38 7.55 -47.37 17.95
C LYS A 38 7.36 -46.01 18.61
N LEU A 39 7.03 -44.98 17.85
CA LEU A 39 6.72 -43.65 18.41
C LEU A 39 5.42 -43.69 19.22
N LEU A 40 4.44 -44.49 18.83
CA LEU A 40 3.19 -44.67 19.57
C LEU A 40 3.45 -45.38 20.91
N GLU A 41 4.25 -46.44 20.90
CA GLU A 41 4.68 -47.15 22.13
C GLU A 41 5.44 -46.20 23.06
N ALA A 42 6.41 -45.44 22.54
CA ALA A 42 7.16 -44.47 23.33
C ALA A 42 6.26 -43.38 23.92
N ALA A 43 5.35 -42.83 23.11
CA ALA A 43 4.40 -41.81 23.55
C ALA A 43 3.46 -42.32 24.65
N THR A 44 2.94 -43.54 24.50
CA THR A 44 2.05 -44.17 25.50
C THR A 44 2.81 -44.57 26.77
N ALA A 45 4.12 -44.85 26.68
CA ALA A 45 5.00 -45.06 27.82
C ALA A 45 5.42 -43.76 28.54
N GLY A 46 5.02 -42.59 28.06
CA GLY A 46 5.25 -41.30 28.70
C GLY A 46 6.36 -40.44 28.08
N ASP A 47 6.90 -40.81 26.91
CA ASP A 47 7.79 -39.91 26.16
C ASP A 47 6.98 -38.75 25.57
N THR A 48 7.03 -37.61 26.24
CA THR A 48 6.33 -36.39 25.82
C THR A 48 6.80 -35.86 24.46
N ALA A 49 8.04 -36.13 24.06
CA ALA A 49 8.56 -35.68 22.77
C ALA A 49 7.96 -36.53 21.63
N ALA A 50 7.88 -37.85 21.81
CA ALA A 50 7.18 -38.74 20.87
C ALA A 50 5.69 -38.40 20.77
N ALA A 51 5.03 -38.16 21.91
CA ALA A 51 3.64 -37.74 21.96
C ALA A 51 3.39 -36.42 21.21
N THR A 52 4.24 -35.40 21.45
CA THR A 52 4.13 -34.11 20.77
C THR A 52 4.35 -34.25 19.26
N ALA A 53 5.33 -35.06 18.84
CA ALA A 53 5.60 -35.30 17.42
C ALA A 53 4.42 -35.94 16.69
N LEU A 54 3.69 -36.85 17.34
CA LEU A 54 2.47 -37.47 16.81
C LEU A 54 1.29 -36.49 16.81
N LEU A 55 1.09 -35.75 17.91
CA LEU A 55 0.00 -34.75 18.03
C LEU A 55 0.12 -33.66 16.97
N ASP A 56 1.33 -33.19 16.67
CA ASP A 56 1.60 -32.19 15.62
C ASP A 56 1.17 -32.64 14.20
N ARG A 57 0.98 -33.96 13.98
CA ARG A 57 0.52 -34.51 12.70
C ARG A 57 -0.99 -34.73 12.63
N VAL A 58 -1.63 -34.94 13.77
CA VAL A 58 -3.07 -35.20 13.86
C VAL A 58 -3.84 -33.90 14.11
N ILE A 59 -3.29 -33.00 14.93
CA ILE A 59 -3.92 -31.75 15.30
C ILE A 59 -3.43 -30.64 14.36
N PRO A 60 -4.33 -30.00 13.57
CA PRO A 60 -3.94 -28.84 12.79
C PRO A 60 -3.49 -27.73 13.74
N LYS A 61 -2.29 -27.18 13.50
CA LYS A 61 -1.77 -26.05 14.29
C LYS A 61 -2.77 -24.90 14.21
N LEU A 62 -3.26 -24.46 15.37
CA LEU A 62 -4.11 -23.28 15.48
C LEU A 62 -3.35 -22.10 14.88
N ARG A 63 -3.80 -21.65 13.70
CA ARG A 63 -3.39 -20.38 13.14
C ARG A 63 -4.05 -19.30 13.98
N ALA A 64 -3.30 -18.30 14.40
CA ALA A 64 -3.90 -17.08 14.92
C ALA A 64 -4.79 -16.51 13.80
N SER A 65 -6.11 -16.61 13.98
CA SER A 65 -7.06 -15.96 13.08
C SER A 65 -7.35 -14.60 13.70
N SER A 66 -6.97 -13.52 13.00
CA SER A 66 -7.47 -12.19 13.34
C SER A 66 -8.98 -12.13 13.08
N ALA A 67 -9.67 -11.29 13.86
CA ALA A 67 -11.08 -10.99 13.62
C ALA A 67 -11.24 -10.39 12.21
N ALA A 68 -12.38 -10.66 11.55
CA ALA A 68 -12.68 -10.04 10.27
C ALA A 68 -12.80 -8.53 10.44
N ILE A 69 -11.94 -7.78 9.76
CA ILE A 69 -11.92 -6.32 9.78
C ILE A 69 -12.57 -5.81 8.50
N VAL A 70 -13.52 -4.90 8.63
CA VAL A 70 -14.12 -4.21 7.49
C VAL A 70 -13.33 -2.93 7.26
N LEU A 71 -12.68 -2.82 6.10
CA LEU A 71 -11.88 -1.67 5.68
C LEU A 71 -12.36 -1.15 4.34
N ASP A 72 -12.53 0.16 4.23
CA ASP A 72 -12.80 0.84 2.96
C ASP A 72 -11.47 1.10 2.22
N LEU A 73 -11.26 0.34 1.14
CA LEU A 73 -10.07 0.41 0.29
C LEU A 73 -10.31 1.22 -1.01
N SER A 74 -11.30 2.11 -1.02
CA SER A 74 -11.55 2.98 -2.18
C SER A 74 -10.47 4.06 -2.34
N GLY A 75 -10.18 4.45 -3.58
CA GLY A 75 -9.31 5.59 -3.88
C GLY A 75 -7.83 5.25 -4.11
N SER A 76 -6.97 6.25 -3.96
CA SER A 76 -5.53 6.10 -4.23
C SER A 76 -4.80 5.36 -3.10
N PRO A 77 -3.64 4.72 -3.38
CA PRO A 77 -2.85 4.05 -2.34
C PRO A 77 -2.49 4.95 -1.15
N THR A 78 -2.32 6.25 -1.40
CA THR A 78 -2.06 7.25 -0.36
C THR A 78 -3.27 7.46 0.55
N GLU A 79 -4.48 7.57 -0.03
CA GLU A 79 -5.73 7.72 0.74
C GLU A 79 -6.03 6.49 1.57
N ILE A 80 -5.82 5.30 0.99
CA ILE A 80 -5.95 4.03 1.72
C ILE A 80 -4.98 4.01 2.90
N GLY A 81 -3.72 4.41 2.70
CA GLY A 81 -2.72 4.48 3.76
C GLY A 81 -3.09 5.41 4.91
N GLN A 82 -3.68 6.58 4.62
CA GLN A 82 -4.15 7.51 5.65
C GLN A 82 -5.28 6.90 6.50
N ARG A 83 -6.30 6.30 5.86
CA ARG A 83 -7.39 5.65 6.59
C ARG A 83 -6.90 4.48 7.45
N LEU A 84 -5.92 3.74 6.95
CA LEU A 84 -5.31 2.63 7.68
C LEU A 84 -4.59 3.11 8.94
N LEU A 85 -3.83 4.21 8.84
CA LEU A 85 -3.15 4.82 9.98
C LEU A 85 -4.14 5.30 11.04
N ASP A 86 -5.26 5.90 10.62
CA ASP A 86 -6.33 6.31 11.53
C ASP A 86 -6.96 5.11 12.25
N ALA A 87 -7.25 4.03 11.53
CA ALA A 87 -7.83 2.81 12.09
C ALA A 87 -6.87 2.09 13.06
N VAL A 88 -5.57 2.10 12.76
CA VAL A 88 -4.53 1.63 13.68
C VAL A 88 -4.46 2.51 14.92
N GLY A 89 -4.52 3.84 14.76
CA GLY A 89 -4.53 4.79 15.88
C GLY A 89 -5.70 4.60 16.84
N LYS A 90 -6.86 4.16 16.32
CA LYS A 90 -8.05 3.82 17.11
C LYS A 90 -8.02 2.41 17.73
N GLY A 91 -7.04 1.59 17.37
CA GLY A 91 -6.93 0.19 17.83
C GLY A 91 -7.92 -0.77 17.16
N GLU A 92 -8.57 -0.35 16.07
CA GLU A 92 -9.51 -1.18 15.30
C GLU A 92 -8.76 -2.20 14.43
N VAL A 93 -7.53 -1.88 14.04
CA VAL A 93 -6.68 -2.69 13.16
C VAL A 93 -5.32 -2.92 13.79
N PRO A 94 -4.84 -4.17 13.89
CA PRO A 94 -3.49 -4.43 14.34
C PRO A 94 -2.45 -4.05 13.26
N VAL A 95 -1.27 -3.64 13.70
CA VAL A 95 -0.24 -3.00 12.86
C VAL A 95 0.30 -3.93 11.75
N ASP A 96 0.37 -5.23 12.03
CA ASP A 96 0.79 -6.26 11.07
C ASP A 96 -0.20 -6.38 9.91
N VAL A 97 -1.50 -6.44 10.21
CA VAL A 97 -2.58 -6.47 9.20
C VAL A 97 -2.55 -5.19 8.37
N ALA A 98 -2.38 -4.03 9.01
CA ALA A 98 -2.28 -2.76 8.29
C ALA A 98 -1.09 -2.74 7.31
N ARG A 99 0.06 -3.27 7.72
CA ARG A 99 1.22 -3.35 6.83
C ARG A 99 0.98 -4.25 5.62
N GLU A 100 0.35 -5.40 5.82
CA GLU A 100 0.00 -6.31 4.72
C GLU A 100 -0.98 -5.68 3.74
N VAL A 101 -2.01 -4.99 4.25
CA VAL A 101 -3.00 -4.30 3.40
C VAL A 101 -2.36 -3.17 2.59
N LEU A 102 -1.45 -2.39 3.19
CA LEU A 102 -0.75 -1.32 2.49
C LEU A 102 0.16 -1.86 1.37
N ASP A 103 0.87 -2.96 1.63
CA ASP A 103 1.70 -3.64 0.62
C ASP A 103 0.86 -4.17 -0.54
N LEU A 104 -0.35 -4.67 -0.27
CA LEU A 104 -1.30 -5.09 -1.31
C LEU A 104 -1.83 -3.89 -2.10
N ALA A 105 -2.20 -2.80 -1.43
CA ALA A 105 -2.69 -1.58 -2.05
C ALA A 105 -1.62 -0.92 -2.95
N ALA A 106 -0.35 -0.94 -2.54
CA ALA A 106 0.77 -0.41 -3.34
C ALA A 106 1.04 -1.21 -4.63
N ARG A 107 0.67 -2.50 -4.65
CA ARG A 107 0.79 -3.37 -5.82
C ARG A 107 -0.45 -3.36 -6.70
N ALA A 108 -1.58 -2.91 -6.17
CA ALA A 108 -2.79 -2.74 -6.96
C ALA A 108 -2.50 -1.70 -8.04
N ARG A 109 -2.74 -2.07 -9.30
CA ARG A 109 -2.74 -1.08 -10.37
C ARG A 109 -3.81 -0.05 -10.04
N PRO A 110 -3.50 1.27 -10.07
CA PRO A 110 -4.54 2.27 -9.90
C PRO A 110 -5.62 1.98 -10.94
N ALA A 111 -6.88 1.98 -10.51
CA ALA A 111 -7.99 2.02 -11.44
C ALA A 111 -7.75 3.20 -12.37
N GLU A 112 -7.84 3.00 -13.68
CA GLU A 112 -7.78 4.10 -14.64
C GLU A 112 -8.88 5.09 -14.24
N ILE A 113 -8.47 6.22 -13.68
CA ILE A 113 -9.40 7.32 -13.42
C ILE A 113 -9.85 7.75 -14.82
N ALA A 114 -11.12 7.49 -15.13
CA ALA A 114 -11.70 7.93 -16.38
C ALA A 114 -11.54 9.45 -16.44
N PHE A 115 -10.69 9.92 -17.34
CA PHE A 115 -10.59 11.34 -17.64
C PHE A 115 -11.92 11.73 -18.30
N GLU A 116 -12.80 12.38 -17.55
CA GLU A 116 -13.94 13.06 -18.14
C GLU A 116 -13.44 14.36 -18.77
N PRO A 117 -13.48 14.48 -20.11
CA PRO A 117 -13.15 15.73 -20.75
C PRO A 117 -14.14 16.81 -20.27
N PRO A 118 -13.67 18.02 -19.94
CA PRO A 118 -14.57 19.11 -19.57
C PRO A 118 -15.60 19.34 -20.69
N ASP A 119 -16.84 19.70 -20.32
CA ASP A 119 -17.91 19.95 -21.29
C ASP A 119 -17.54 21.13 -22.20
N TYR A 120 -17.09 20.79 -23.42
CA TYR A 120 -16.63 21.76 -24.40
C TYR A 120 -17.77 22.43 -25.18
N LYS A 121 -19.02 21.98 -25.00
CA LYS A 121 -20.14 22.41 -25.86
C LYS A 121 -20.39 23.92 -25.83
N ASN A 122 -20.00 24.59 -24.76
CA ASN A 122 -20.21 26.03 -24.56
C ASN A 122 -18.92 26.78 -24.21
N LEU A 123 -17.76 26.33 -24.73
CA LEU A 123 -16.50 27.06 -24.52
C LEU A 123 -16.62 28.52 -24.95
N ASP A 124 -17.24 28.79 -26.10
CA ASP A 124 -17.39 30.13 -26.65
C ASP A 124 -18.18 31.05 -25.70
N GLN A 125 -19.30 30.58 -25.15
CA GLN A 125 -20.08 31.33 -24.15
C GLN A 125 -19.25 31.64 -22.90
N ARG A 126 -18.47 30.66 -22.43
CA ARG A 126 -17.61 30.82 -21.26
C ARG A 126 -16.48 31.83 -21.49
N TYR A 127 -15.94 31.89 -22.71
CA TYR A 127 -14.95 32.89 -23.10
C TYR A 127 -15.57 34.29 -23.16
N GLU A 128 -16.76 34.42 -23.73
CA GLU A 128 -17.48 35.70 -23.79
C GLU A 128 -17.80 36.23 -22.38
N GLU A 129 -18.24 35.37 -21.48
CA GLU A 129 -18.46 35.72 -20.06
C GLU A 129 -17.18 36.21 -19.37
N LEU A 130 -16.04 35.56 -19.61
CA LEU A 130 -14.75 35.96 -19.04
C LEU A 130 -14.28 37.32 -19.58
N LEU A 131 -14.50 37.59 -20.87
CA LEU A 131 -14.18 38.90 -21.46
C LEU A 131 -15.07 39.99 -20.87
N ALA A 132 -16.37 39.75 -20.75
CA ALA A 132 -17.31 40.68 -20.13
C ALA A 132 -16.95 40.96 -18.65
N ASN A 133 -16.62 39.92 -17.88
CA ASN A 133 -16.20 40.08 -16.48
C ASN A 133 -14.92 40.91 -16.36
N ARG A 134 -13.95 40.70 -17.26
CA ARG A 134 -12.70 41.48 -17.29
C ARG A 134 -12.95 42.95 -17.61
N GLU A 135 -13.91 43.26 -18.48
CA GLU A 135 -14.28 44.64 -18.80
C GLU A 135 -14.97 45.33 -17.62
N ILE A 136 -15.88 44.63 -16.94
CA ILE A 136 -16.53 45.11 -15.72
C ILE A 136 -15.50 45.40 -14.63
N GLU A 137 -14.53 44.52 -14.42
CA GLU A 137 -13.46 44.73 -13.44
C GLU A 137 -12.60 45.95 -13.78
N LYS A 138 -12.27 46.15 -15.07
CA LYS A 138 -11.54 47.36 -15.51
C LYS A 138 -12.34 48.63 -15.24
N GLN A 139 -13.63 48.64 -15.54
CA GLN A 139 -14.53 49.77 -15.27
C GLN A 139 -14.56 50.10 -13.77
N ARG A 140 -14.72 49.07 -12.91
CA ARG A 140 -14.66 49.24 -11.45
C ARG A 140 -13.33 49.80 -10.97
N MET A 141 -12.22 49.39 -11.57
CA MET A 141 -10.90 49.94 -11.22
C MET A 141 -10.74 51.39 -11.66
N ILE A 142 -11.27 51.78 -12.82
CA ILE A 142 -11.26 53.17 -13.30
C ILE A 142 -12.13 54.04 -12.41
N GLU A 143 -13.36 53.62 -12.12
CA GLU A 143 -14.29 54.32 -11.23
C GLU A 143 -13.68 54.48 -9.82
N ARG A 144 -13.07 53.43 -9.29
CA ARG A 144 -12.36 53.49 -8.00
C ARG A 144 -11.19 54.48 -8.03
N ALA A 145 -10.43 54.55 -9.13
CA ALA A 145 -9.34 55.50 -9.29
C ALA A 145 -9.85 56.94 -9.39
N GLN A 146 -10.97 57.16 -10.08
CA GLN A 146 -11.61 58.47 -10.18
C GLN A 146 -12.11 58.95 -8.83
N ASN A 147 -12.84 58.11 -8.08
CA ASN A 147 -13.35 58.45 -6.75
C ASN A 147 -12.20 58.79 -5.78
N LEU A 148 -11.11 58.02 -5.78
CA LEU A 148 -9.93 58.32 -4.96
C LEU A 148 -9.26 59.64 -5.35
N GLN A 149 -9.29 60.00 -6.63
CA GLN A 149 -8.72 61.25 -7.10
C GLN A 149 -9.60 62.44 -6.71
N GLU A 150 -10.92 62.32 -6.81
CA GLU A 150 -11.88 63.32 -6.33
C GLU A 150 -11.79 63.52 -4.81
N GLU A 151 -11.68 62.44 -4.04
CA GLU A 151 -11.44 62.49 -2.60
C GLU A 151 -10.13 63.21 -2.26
N TRP A 152 -9.04 62.91 -2.98
CA TRP A 152 -7.75 63.57 -2.80
C TRP A 152 -7.80 65.06 -3.16
N GLU A 153 -8.47 65.44 -4.25
CA GLU A 153 -8.65 66.84 -4.66
C GLU A 153 -9.49 67.62 -3.63
N HIS A 154 -10.55 67.02 -3.11
CA HIS A 154 -11.38 67.60 -2.05
C HIS A 154 -10.58 67.78 -0.74
N GLU A 155 -9.74 66.82 -0.37
CA GLU A 155 -8.83 66.94 0.80
C GLU A 155 -7.76 68.02 0.63
N GLN A 156 -7.25 68.25 -0.58
CA GLN A 156 -6.28 69.31 -0.85
C GLN A 156 -6.92 70.70 -0.82
N GLN A 157 -8.16 70.84 -1.29
CA GLN A 157 -8.91 72.10 -1.23
C GLN A 157 -9.38 72.45 0.20
N ALA A 158 -9.60 71.44 1.05
CA ALA A 158 -10.05 71.62 2.44
C ALA A 158 -8.91 71.93 3.44
N LYS A 159 -7.64 71.88 3.04
CA LYS A 159 -6.51 72.28 3.89
C LYS A 159 -6.35 73.80 3.87
N PRO A 160 -6.53 74.51 5.00
CA PRO A 160 -6.33 75.96 5.04
C PRO A 160 -4.85 76.29 4.81
N SER A 161 -4.59 77.27 3.94
CA SER A 161 -3.26 77.86 3.74
C SER A 161 -2.71 78.33 5.08
N ALA A 162 -1.57 77.77 5.49
CA ALA A 162 -0.78 78.26 6.61
C ALA A 162 -0.21 79.67 6.31
#